data_AF-A0AAN8YBB9-F1
#
_entry.id   AF-A0AAN8YBB9-F1
#
_cell.length_a   1.000
_cell.length_b   1.000
_cell.length_c   1.000
_cell.angle_alpha   90.00
_cell.angle_beta   90.00
_cell.angle_gamma   90.00
#
_symmetry.space_group_name_H-M   'P 1'
#
loop_
_entity.id
_entity.type
_entity.pdbx_description
1 polymer ?
#
loop_
_entity_poly.entity_id
_entity_poly.type
_entity_poly.pdbx_seq_one_letter_code
_entity_poly.pdbx_strand_id
1 'polypeptide(L)'
;MKRGKVFVDNEAALVEAGELVGAFERGVITKDEIVGDLLELIKGEKNGRTTAEEITVFKSVGSAVVDLLTAQLAYETYMKSH
;
A
#
# COMPACT_ATOMS: atom_id res chain seq x y z
N MET A 1 7.23 -15.55 -15.14
CA MET A 1 5.93 -14.94 -15.43
C MET A 1 5.54 -14.05 -14.25
N LYS A 2 5.27 -12.76 -14.48
CA LYS A 2 4.60 -11.87 -13.51
C LYS A 2 3.09 -12.05 -13.66
N ARG A 3 2.37 -12.24 -12.55
CA ARG A 3 0.94 -12.60 -12.58
C ARG A 3 -0.01 -11.57 -11.97
N GLY A 4 0.48 -10.48 -11.37
CA GLY A 4 -0.39 -9.50 -10.73
C GLY A 4 0.18 -8.09 -10.67
N LYS A 5 -0.72 -7.12 -10.44
CA LYS A 5 -0.41 -5.70 -10.20
C LYS A 5 -0.09 -5.49 -8.73
N VAL A 6 1.06 -4.90 -8.44
CA VAL A 6 1.52 -4.64 -7.07
C VAL A 6 1.31 -3.16 -6.74
N PHE A 7 0.69 -2.91 -5.60
CA PHE A 7 0.48 -1.60 -5.01
C PHE A 7 1.10 -1.58 -3.62
N VAL A 8 1.48 -0.41 -3.14
CA VAL A 8 2.08 -0.24 -1.81
C VAL A 8 1.27 0.75 -0.97
N ASP A 9 1.44 0.72 0.36
CA ASP A 9 0.84 1.73 1.23
C ASP A 9 1.54 3.09 1.08
N ASN A 10 2.87 3.09 1.07
CA ASN A 10 3.71 4.26 0.84
C ASN A 10 5.09 3.84 0.30
N GLU A 11 5.92 4.81 -0.08
CA GLU A 11 7.24 4.55 -0.68
C GLU A 11 8.19 3.76 0.24
N ALA A 12 8.03 3.81 1.56
CA ALA A 12 8.90 3.07 2.49
C ALA A 12 8.80 1.56 2.26
N ALA A 13 7.67 1.06 1.74
CA ALA A 13 7.52 -0.34 1.36
C ALA A 13 8.57 -0.81 0.35
N LEU A 14 9.13 0.08 -0.48
CA LEU A 14 10.16 -0.27 -1.46
C LEU A 14 11.52 -0.57 -0.81
N VAL A 15 11.69 -0.24 0.47
CA VAL A 15 12.94 -0.38 1.23
C VAL A 15 12.76 -1.29 2.45
N GLU A 16 11.59 -1.26 3.07
CA GLU A 16 11.33 -1.98 4.33
C GLU A 16 10.65 -3.34 4.11
N ALA A 17 9.91 -3.52 3.03
CA ALA A 17 9.29 -4.81 2.72
C ALA A 17 10.34 -5.79 2.20
N GLY A 18 10.89 -6.62 3.08
CA GLY A 18 11.93 -7.59 2.74
C GLY A 18 11.57 -8.52 1.57
N GLU A 19 10.29 -8.85 1.37
CA GLU A 19 9.82 -9.61 0.22
C GLU A 19 9.93 -8.83 -1.11
N LEU A 20 9.68 -7.51 -1.09
CA LEU A 20 9.85 -6.65 -2.26
C LEU A 20 11.33 -6.38 -2.51
N VAL A 21 12.09 -6.06 -1.46
CA VAL A 21 13.55 -5.88 -1.54
C VAL A 21 14.21 -7.10 -2.15
N GLY A 22 13.94 -8.29 -1.61
CA GLY A 22 14.47 -9.53 -2.16
C GLY A 22 13.99 -9.80 -3.60
N ALA A 23 12.77 -9.38 -3.96
CA ALA A 23 12.28 -9.54 -5.34
C ALA A 23 12.96 -8.57 -6.31
N PHE A 24 13.29 -7.35 -5.88
CA PHE A 24 14.08 -6.38 -6.64
C PHE A 24 15.52 -6.87 -6.83
N GLU A 25 16.16 -7.37 -5.78
CA GLU A 25 17.53 -7.92 -5.83
C GLU A 25 17.63 -9.11 -6.78
N ARG A 26 16.61 -9.97 -6.82
CA ARG A 26 16.54 -11.10 -7.75
C ARG A 26 16.12 -10.70 -9.18
N GLY A 27 15.79 -9.43 -9.42
CA GLY A 27 15.30 -8.94 -10.71
C GLY A 27 13.94 -9.52 -11.13
N VAL A 28 13.18 -10.09 -10.18
CA VAL A 28 11.87 -10.70 -10.47
C VAL A 28 10.80 -9.64 -10.66
N ILE A 29 11.00 -8.44 -10.14
CA ILE A 29 10.21 -7.22 -10.32
C ILE A 29 11.15 -6.02 -10.17
N THR A 30 10.84 -4.88 -10.79
CA THR A 30 11.57 -3.62 -10.59
C THR A 30 10.71 -2.62 -9.81
N LYS A 31 11.33 -1.57 -9.27
CA LYS A 31 10.59 -0.51 -8.55
C LYS A 31 9.57 0.19 -9.45
N ASP A 32 9.91 0.39 -10.72
CA ASP A 32 9.03 1.03 -11.71
C ASP A 32 7.79 0.20 -12.08
N GLU A 33 7.76 -1.08 -11.70
CA GLU A 33 6.62 -1.97 -11.92
C GLU A 33 5.63 -1.98 -10.75
N ILE A 34 5.91 -1.23 -9.69
CA ILE A 34 4.93 -0.92 -8.67
C ILE A 34 3.94 0.09 -9.28
N VAL A 35 2.66 -0.28 -9.30
CA VAL A 35 1.64 0.45 -10.08
C VAL A 35 1.32 1.78 -9.44
N GLY A 36 1.32 1.84 -8.11
CA GLY A 36 1.16 3.05 -7.33
C GLY A 36 0.98 2.79 -5.84
N ASP A 37 0.82 3.87 -5.09
CA ASP A 37 0.60 3.85 -3.65
C ASP A 37 -0.88 4.03 -3.23
N LEU A 38 -1.15 3.95 -1.94
CA LEU A 38 -2.49 4.09 -1.37
C LEU A 38 -3.10 5.48 -1.61
N LEU A 39 -2.29 6.54 -1.60
CA LEU A 39 -2.78 7.90 -1.82
C LEU A 39 -3.19 8.10 -3.28
N GLU A 40 -2.37 7.63 -4.21
CA GLU A 40 -2.68 7.66 -5.65
C GLU A 40 -3.96 6.86 -5.96
N LEU A 41 -4.16 5.71 -5.29
CA LEU A 41 -5.39 4.92 -5.40
C LEU A 41 -6.62 5.66 -4.87
N ILE A 42 -6.52 6.28 -3.69
CA ILE A 42 -7.62 7.04 -3.07
C ILE A 42 -8.00 8.25 -3.92
N LYS A 43 -7.01 8.92 -4.51
CA LYS A 43 -7.23 10.08 -5.40
C LYS A 43 -7.74 9.69 -6.79
N GLY A 44 -7.70 8.41 -7.15
CA GLY A 44 -8.04 7.93 -8.49
C GLY A 44 -6.97 8.26 -9.54
N GLU A 45 -5.76 8.61 -9.13
CA GLU A 45 -4.60 8.82 -10.02
C GLU A 45 -4.11 7.49 -10.60
N LYS A 46 -4.29 6.40 -9.85
CA LYS A 46 -4.05 5.03 -10.30
C LYS A 46 -5.32 4.21 -10.20
N ASN A 47 -5.59 3.42 -11.24
CA ASN A 47 -6.67 2.46 -11.21
C ASN A 47 -6.24 1.22 -10.43
N GLY A 48 -7.04 0.82 -9.45
CA GLY A 48 -6.89 -0.45 -8.75
C GLY A 48 -7.24 -1.64 -9.63
N ARG A 49 -8.14 -2.49 -9.14
CA ARG A 49 -8.69 -3.60 -9.93
C ARG A 49 -9.64 -3.08 -11.01
N THR A 50 -9.43 -3.50 -12.25
CA THR A 50 -10.24 -3.12 -13.41
C THR A 50 -11.01 -4.29 -14.03
N THR A 51 -10.58 -5.54 -13.79
CA THR A 51 -11.34 -6.73 -14.20
C THR A 51 -11.37 -7.80 -13.10
N ALA A 52 -12.26 -8.78 -13.22
CA ALA A 52 -12.40 -9.86 -12.24
C ALA A 52 -11.21 -10.84 -12.26
N GLU A 53 -10.56 -10.97 -13.41
CA GLU A 53 -9.45 -11.91 -13.68
C GLU A 53 -8.11 -11.38 -13.18
N GLU A 54 -7.99 -10.07 -12.92
CA GLU A 54 -6.74 -9.48 -12.46
C GLU A 54 -6.34 -10.00 -11.07
N ILE A 55 -5.06 -10.31 -10.88
CA ILE A 55 -4.50 -10.53 -9.55
C ILE A 55 -3.93 -9.19 -9.08
N THR A 56 -4.33 -8.74 -7.89
CA THR A 56 -3.83 -7.53 -7.26
C THR A 56 -3.18 -7.88 -5.94
N VAL A 57 -2.02 -7.30 -5.65
CA VAL A 57 -1.32 -7.43 -4.38
C VAL A 57 -1.14 -6.03 -3.81
N PHE A 58 -1.60 -5.83 -2.58
CA PHE A 58 -1.32 -4.61 -1.84
C PHE A 58 -0.35 -4.95 -0.73
N LYS A 59 0.85 -4.35 -0.75
CA LYS A 59 1.86 -4.55 0.27
C LYS A 59 1.93 -3.34 1.18
N SER A 60 1.77 -3.57 2.49
CA SER A 60 1.92 -2.54 3.52
C SER A 60 3.07 -2.85 4.46
N VAL A 61 3.80 -1.82 4.86
CA VAL A 61 4.80 -1.83 5.95
C VAL A 61 4.32 -1.04 7.18
N GLY A 62 3.26 -0.25 7.03
CA GLY A 62 2.66 0.54 8.10
C GLY A 62 3.05 2.02 8.01
N SER A 63 2.33 2.86 8.75
CA SER A 63 2.62 4.28 8.85
C SER A 63 2.18 4.82 10.20
N ALA A 64 3.12 5.45 10.92
CA ALA A 64 2.85 6.08 12.21
C ALA A 64 1.77 7.18 12.12
N VAL A 65 1.60 7.80 10.94
CA VAL A 65 0.53 8.78 10.71
C VAL A 65 -0.84 8.12 10.80
N VAL A 66 -1.01 6.92 10.23
CA VAL A 66 -2.26 6.18 10.28
C VAL A 66 -2.58 5.75 11.71
N ASP A 67 -1.56 5.35 12.48
CA ASP A 67 -1.71 5.01 13.90
C ASP A 67 -2.19 6.22 14.72
N LEU A 68 -1.54 7.37 14.55
CA LEU A 68 -1.88 8.61 15.27
C LEU A 68 -3.30 9.08 14.94
N LEU A 69 -3.67 9.09 13.66
CA LEU A 69 -5.01 9.50 13.23
C LEU A 69 -6.07 8.53 13.74
N THR A 70 -5.77 7.23 13.79
CA THR A 70 -6.66 6.21 14.35
C THR A 70 -6.86 6.42 15.85
N ALA A 71 -5.78 6.70 16.59
CA ALA A 71 -5.84 6.99 18.02
C ALA A 71 -6.64 8.26 18.31
N GLN A 72 -6.43 9.33 17.53
CA GLN A 72 -7.20 10.56 17.62
C GLN A 72 -8.69 10.31 17.37
N LEU A 73 -9.03 9.59 16.30
CA LEU A 73 -10.42 9.25 15.99
C LEU A 73 -11.09 8.47 17.11
N ALA A 74 -10.40 7.47 17.67
CA ALA A 74 -10.91 6.68 18.79
C ALA A 74 -11.17 7.56 20.03
N TYR A 75 -10.22 8.44 20.37
CA TYR A 75 -10.34 9.37 21.48
C TYR A 75 -11.50 10.37 21.28
N GLU A 76 -11.58 11.03 20.13
CA GLU A 76 -12.66 11.96 19.84
C GLU A 76 -14.04 11.29 19.84
N THR A 77 -14.12 10.06 19.33
CA THR A 77 -15.36 9.28 19.34
C THR A 77 -15.81 8.98 20.77
N TYR A 78 -14.87 8.61 21.65
CA TYR A 78 -15.15 8.40 23.07
C TYR A 78 -15.63 9.68 23.76
N MET A 79 -14.94 10.81 23.51
CA MET A 79 -15.29 12.12 24.10
C MET A 79 -16.62 12.69 23.59
N LYS A 80 -17.11 12.29 22.41
CA LYS A 80 -18.42 12.71 21.89
C LYS A 80 -19.58 11.85 22.41
N SER A 81 -19.28 10.67 22.93
CA SER A 81 -20.28 9.71 23.42
C SER A 81 -20.47 9.74 24.94
N HIS A 82 -19.72 10.61 25.63
CA HIS A 82 -19.80 10.90 27.06
C HIS A 82 -19.76 12.42 27.29
#